data_AF-A0A7R9H0P7-F1
#
_entry.id   AF-A0A7R9H0P7-F1
#
_cell.length_a   1.000
_cell.length_b   1.000
_cell.length_c   1.000
_cell.angle_alpha   90.00
_cell.angle_beta   90.00
_cell.angle_gamma   90.00
#
_symmetry.space_group_name_H-M   'P 1'
#
loop_
_entity.id
_entity.type
_entity.pdbx_description
1 polymer ?
#
loop_
_entity_poly.entity_id
_entity_poly.type
_entity_poly.pdbx_seq_one_letter_code
_entity_poly.pdbx_strand_id
1 'polypeptide(L)'
;MHFTMHDSLKERYNSGRVGWSSSKQTEEGKNAGKKLFDRSEVNRLQLPSSDLLLELSSLKDKLSKMSSDCHRDKLPEYEAHLPVIYAVTPTYARLVQKAELTRLSHTFLLVPNLHWIVVEDAEGPSSLVMKLLQHSKLNHTLLHKPTPKPQKLTEKEDHWKKHRGVDQRNEALQWIRENLDAEKNKGVVYFADDDNTYSLELFDEMRWTKRVSVWPVGLVGGMMVERPLVDPKTGRVSGFNSGWRPDRLFPIDMAGFAINLGVLLQAPNAKFSFKVERGFQESEILHQLVTKDELEPMAANCTKVFVWHTRTEIPKLPIEQELTKKGHRSDDAIEV
;
A
#
# COMPACT_ATOMS: atom_id res chain seq x y z
N MET A 1 47.17 10.48 39.66
CA MET A 1 46.53 11.75 40.08
C MET A 1 45.04 11.49 40.20
N HIS A 2 44.59 11.33 41.44
CA HIS A 2 43.20 11.18 41.85
C HIS A 2 42.57 12.56 41.96
N PHE A 3 41.32 12.73 41.53
CA PHE A 3 40.41 13.70 42.13
C PHE A 3 38.99 13.12 42.17
N THR A 4 38.58 12.74 43.37
CA THR A 4 37.21 12.60 43.83
C THR A 4 36.80 13.90 44.51
N MET A 5 35.54 14.32 44.37
CA MET A 5 34.88 15.11 45.42
C MET A 5 33.41 14.70 45.53
N HIS A 6 33.05 14.46 46.79
CA HIS A 6 31.80 13.89 47.30
C HIS A 6 30.81 14.99 47.72
N ASP A 7 29.53 14.61 47.71
CA ASP A 7 28.43 14.94 48.63
C ASP A 7 27.98 16.38 48.94
N SER A 8 26.67 16.57 48.80
CA SER A 8 25.67 16.82 49.89
C SER A 8 24.46 17.56 49.26
N LEU A 9 23.16 17.32 49.55
CA LEU A 9 22.46 16.94 50.78
C LEU A 9 21.15 16.20 50.48
N LYS A 10 20.84 15.23 51.34
CA LYS A 10 19.53 14.58 51.57
C LYS A 10 18.67 15.39 52.54
N GLU A 11 17.41 14.95 52.65
CA GLU A 11 16.36 15.19 53.68
C GLU A 11 15.21 16.09 53.20
N ARG A 12 13.93 15.71 53.29
CA ARG A 12 13.22 15.02 54.40
C ARG A 12 11.91 14.36 53.94
N TYR A 13 11.68 13.16 54.48
CA TYR A 13 10.48 12.56 55.08
C TYR A 13 9.05 12.80 54.51
N ASN A 14 8.05 11.92 54.67
CA ASN A 14 7.80 10.49 54.91
C ASN A 14 6.31 10.40 55.29
N SER A 15 5.73 9.18 55.28
CA SER A 15 4.41 8.77 55.82
C SER A 15 3.19 9.09 54.95
N GLY A 16 2.21 8.18 54.77
CA GLY A 16 2.01 6.86 55.35
C GLY A 16 0.85 6.13 54.65
N ARG A 17 0.91 4.80 54.69
CA ARG A 17 -0.18 3.87 54.30
C ARG A 17 -1.35 3.92 55.29
N VAL A 18 -2.48 3.39 54.84
CA VAL A 18 -3.62 2.70 55.53
C VAL A 18 -4.93 3.37 55.07
N GLY A 19 -6.04 2.72 54.72
CA GLY A 19 -6.47 1.33 54.59
C GLY A 19 -7.91 1.37 54.08
N TRP A 20 -8.38 0.34 53.38
CA TRP A 20 -9.77 0.27 52.91
C TRP A 20 -10.69 -0.23 54.03
N SER A 21 -11.74 0.55 54.36
CA SER A 21 -12.90 0.07 55.10
C SER A 21 -14.19 0.74 54.62
N SER A 22 -15.19 -0.09 54.38
CA SER A 22 -16.54 0.24 53.94
C SER A 22 -17.37 1.00 54.98
N SER A 23 -18.46 1.63 54.48
CA SER A 23 -19.74 1.96 55.12
C SER A 23 -19.88 3.30 55.86
N LYS A 24 -20.69 4.22 55.31
CA LYS A 24 -22.02 4.63 55.82
C LYS A 24 -22.56 5.85 55.07
N GLN A 25 -23.73 5.70 54.44
CA GLN A 25 -24.59 6.82 54.06
C GLN A 25 -25.08 7.52 55.33
N THR A 26 -25.01 8.86 55.38
CA THR A 26 -25.78 9.68 56.32
C THR A 26 -26.30 10.94 55.61
N GLU A 27 -27.54 11.29 55.96
CA GLU A 27 -28.42 12.26 55.31
C GLU A 27 -28.10 13.72 55.66
N GLU A 28 -27.01 14.29 55.15
CA GLU A 28 -26.73 15.75 55.26
C GLU A 28 -26.64 16.45 53.89
N GLY A 29 -27.37 15.92 52.90
CA GLY A 29 -27.42 16.46 51.53
C GLY A 29 -28.70 17.20 51.17
N LYS A 30 -29.47 17.70 52.15
CA LYS A 30 -30.76 18.39 51.91
C LYS A 30 -30.94 19.63 52.78
N ASN A 31 -30.11 20.66 52.58
CA ASN A 31 -30.47 22.09 52.70
C ASN A 31 -29.22 22.96 52.93
N ALA A 32 -28.53 23.33 51.85
CA ALA A 32 -27.63 24.49 51.86
C ALA A 32 -27.53 25.19 50.48
N GLY A 33 -28.44 24.88 49.55
CA GLY A 33 -28.52 25.51 48.23
C GLY A 33 -29.42 26.74 48.22
N LYS A 34 -29.17 27.71 49.12
CA LYS A 34 -29.84 29.02 49.07
C LYS A 34 -29.07 30.05 49.90
N LYS A 35 -27.99 30.57 49.34
CA LYS A 35 -27.54 31.95 49.60
C LYS A 35 -26.54 32.40 48.54
N LEU A 36 -26.95 33.44 47.81
CA LEU A 36 -26.13 34.52 47.27
C LEU A 36 -25.15 34.14 46.13
N PHE A 37 -25.70 33.96 44.92
CA PHE A 37 -25.02 34.45 43.71
C PHE A 37 -25.52 35.87 43.47
N ASP A 38 -24.68 36.85 43.77
CA ASP A 38 -24.93 38.25 43.42
C ASP A 38 -24.79 38.40 41.89
N ARG A 39 -25.92 38.67 41.23
CA ARG A 39 -25.98 38.87 39.78
C ARG A 39 -25.34 40.18 39.32
N SER A 40 -24.82 41.01 40.22
CA SER A 40 -24.21 42.30 39.89
C SER A 40 -22.71 42.26 39.54
N GLU A 41 -22.00 41.14 39.79
CA GLU A 41 -20.57 41.01 39.44
C GLU A 41 -20.32 40.43 38.03
N VAL A 42 -21.28 39.71 37.45
CA VAL A 42 -21.14 39.13 36.10
C VAL A 42 -21.19 40.21 35.01
N ASN A 43 -21.63 41.42 35.32
CA ASN A 43 -21.69 42.55 34.39
C ASN A 43 -20.40 43.40 34.33
N ARG A 44 -19.31 43.02 35.02
CA ARG A 44 -18.11 43.88 35.13
C ARG A 44 -16.88 43.46 34.32
N LEU A 45 -17.04 42.53 33.37
CA LEU A 45 -16.03 42.24 32.34
C LEU A 45 -16.70 42.19 30.96
N GLN A 46 -17.25 43.33 30.53
CA GLN A 46 -17.54 43.57 29.11
C GLN A 46 -16.23 43.83 28.39
N LEU A 47 -15.52 42.77 28.01
CA LEU A 47 -14.67 42.84 26.82
C LEU A 47 -15.62 42.93 25.61
N PRO A 48 -15.43 43.87 24.68
CA PRO A 48 -16.40 44.08 23.60
C PRO A 48 -16.50 42.80 22.77
N SER A 49 -17.68 42.19 22.77
CA SER A 49 -17.96 40.97 22.01
C SER A 49 -17.65 41.13 20.50
N SER A 50 -17.59 42.38 20.01
CA SER A 50 -17.19 42.72 18.64
C SER A 50 -15.72 42.39 18.35
N ASP A 51 -14.82 42.64 19.30
CA ASP A 51 -13.37 42.51 19.08
C ASP A 51 -12.97 41.04 19.04
N LEU A 52 -13.59 40.22 19.89
CA LEU A 52 -13.49 38.76 19.85
C LEU A 52 -14.09 38.16 18.56
N LEU A 53 -15.21 38.72 18.09
CA LEU A 53 -15.82 38.28 16.83
C LEU A 53 -14.93 38.63 15.61
N LEU A 54 -14.26 39.78 15.63
CA LEU A 54 -13.32 40.21 14.61
C LEU A 54 -12.02 39.38 14.62
N GLU A 55 -11.51 39.02 15.80
CA GLU A 55 -10.38 38.11 15.91
C GLU A 55 -10.74 36.70 15.43
N LEU A 56 -11.94 36.20 15.76
CA LEU A 56 -12.42 34.90 15.28
C LEU A 56 -12.65 34.89 13.76
N SER A 57 -13.15 35.98 13.15
CA SER A 57 -13.27 36.07 11.70
C SER A 57 -11.89 36.13 11.03
N SER A 58 -10.98 36.95 11.58
CA SER A 58 -9.59 37.04 11.11
C SER A 58 -8.83 35.70 11.21
N LEU A 59 -9.04 34.95 12.30
CA LEU A 59 -8.49 33.60 12.46
C LEU A 59 -9.12 32.60 11.51
N LYS A 60 -10.44 32.65 11.27
CA LYS A 60 -11.11 31.83 10.26
C LYS A 60 -10.61 32.12 8.85
N ASP A 61 -10.41 33.40 8.52
CA ASP A 61 -9.88 33.80 7.22
C ASP A 61 -8.41 33.40 7.05
N LYS A 62 -7.60 33.54 8.11
CA LYS A 62 -6.22 33.01 8.13
C LYS A 62 -6.19 31.49 8.02
N LEU A 63 -7.12 30.78 8.66
CA LEU A 63 -7.23 29.32 8.55
C LEU A 63 -7.69 28.90 7.15
N SER A 64 -8.65 29.61 6.55
CA SER A 64 -9.10 29.36 5.18
C SER A 64 -7.98 29.65 4.18
N LYS A 65 -7.20 30.70 4.42
CA LYS A 65 -6.07 31.10 3.60
C LYS A 65 -4.88 30.16 3.77
N MET A 66 -4.57 29.72 4.98
CA MET A 66 -3.58 28.65 5.23
C MET A 66 -4.05 27.30 4.65
N SER A 67 -5.36 27.04 4.64
CA SER A 67 -5.95 25.86 3.99
C SER A 67 -5.93 25.97 2.46
N SER A 68 -5.86 27.18 1.88
CA SER A 68 -5.68 27.38 0.43
C SER A 68 -4.21 27.48 0.02
N ASP A 69 -3.35 27.97 0.90
CA ASP A 69 -1.92 28.23 0.68
C ASP A 69 -1.05 27.01 1.03
N CYS A 70 -1.56 26.07 1.84
CA CYS A 70 -1.06 24.69 1.83
C CYS A 70 -1.38 24.12 0.46
N HIS A 71 -0.40 24.20 -0.45
CA HIS A 71 -0.46 23.69 -1.81
C HIS A 71 -1.39 22.48 -1.88
N ARG A 72 -2.56 22.70 -2.47
CA ARG A 72 -3.34 21.62 -3.05
C ARG A 72 -2.43 21.12 -4.17
N ASP A 73 -1.53 20.19 -3.85
CA ASP A 73 -0.87 19.32 -4.82
C ASP A 73 -2.03 18.60 -5.51
N LYS A 74 -2.63 19.27 -6.49
CA LYS A 74 -3.69 18.69 -7.31
C LYS A 74 -3.01 17.50 -7.97
N LEU A 75 -3.53 16.31 -7.67
CA LEU A 75 -3.12 15.11 -8.35
C LEU A 75 -3.22 15.33 -9.86
N PRO A 76 -2.32 14.73 -10.66
CA PRO A 76 -2.35 14.91 -12.10
C PRO A 76 -3.70 14.49 -12.65
N GLU A 77 -4.35 15.38 -13.41
CA GLU A 77 -5.59 15.04 -14.11
C GLU A 77 -5.30 14.02 -15.21
N TYR A 78 -6.19 13.04 -15.37
CA TYR A 78 -6.04 12.08 -16.45
C TYR A 78 -6.28 12.73 -17.81
N GLU A 79 -5.38 12.46 -18.74
CA GLU A 79 -5.53 12.85 -20.13
C GLU A 79 -6.68 12.08 -20.77
N ALA A 80 -7.72 12.77 -21.24
CA ALA A 80 -8.97 12.15 -21.68
C ALA A 80 -8.83 11.12 -22.82
N HIS A 81 -7.76 11.20 -23.60
CA HIS A 81 -7.53 10.33 -24.76
C HIS A 81 -6.65 9.10 -24.44
N LEU A 82 -6.07 9.02 -23.24
CA LEU A 82 -5.19 7.92 -22.84
C LEU A 82 -5.91 6.96 -21.88
N PRO A 83 -5.93 5.65 -22.17
CA PRO A 83 -6.41 4.65 -21.22
C PRO A 83 -5.65 4.71 -19.89
N VAL A 84 -6.35 4.53 -18.78
CA VAL A 84 -5.76 4.51 -17.43
C VAL A 84 -5.14 3.14 -17.16
N ILE A 85 -3.92 3.11 -16.62
CA ILE A 85 -3.28 1.89 -16.12
C ILE A 85 -3.57 1.79 -14.62
N TYR A 86 -4.36 0.80 -14.22
CA TYR A 86 -4.62 0.47 -12.82
C TYR A 86 -3.57 -0.53 -12.36
N ALA A 87 -2.47 -0.01 -11.79
CA ALA A 87 -1.36 -0.82 -11.29
C ALA A 87 -1.71 -1.32 -9.88
N VAL A 88 -1.91 -2.63 -9.74
CA VAL A 88 -2.23 -3.30 -8.48
C VAL A 88 -0.95 -3.81 -7.83
N THR A 89 -0.61 -3.28 -6.66
CA THR A 89 0.61 -3.63 -5.93
C THR A 89 0.27 -4.16 -4.53
N PRO A 90 0.31 -5.48 -4.32
CA PRO A 90 0.28 -6.02 -2.98
C PRO A 90 1.59 -5.70 -2.25
N THR A 91 1.50 -5.27 -1.00
CA THR A 91 2.68 -4.97 -0.17
C THR A 91 2.46 -5.43 1.28
N TYR A 92 3.52 -5.49 2.07
CA TYR A 92 3.47 -5.90 3.47
C TYR A 92 4.66 -5.31 4.23
N ALA A 93 4.51 -5.17 5.54
CA ALA A 93 5.55 -4.66 6.42
C ALA A 93 6.77 -5.61 6.47
N ARG A 94 7.92 -5.11 6.04
CA ARG A 94 9.26 -5.70 6.21
C ARG A 94 10.33 -4.63 6.06
N LEU A 95 11.57 -4.95 6.47
CA LEU A 95 12.71 -4.01 6.49
C LEU A 95 12.90 -3.19 5.21
N VAL A 96 12.63 -3.78 4.04
CA VAL A 96 12.85 -3.13 2.74
C VAL A 96 11.58 -2.46 2.17
N GLN A 97 10.42 -2.56 2.83
CA GLN A 97 9.13 -2.10 2.28
C GLN A 97 9.19 -0.68 1.74
N LYS A 98 9.67 0.26 2.56
CA LYS A 98 9.71 1.68 2.20
C LYS A 98 10.62 1.92 1.01
N ALA A 99 11.78 1.27 0.95
CA ALA A 99 12.71 1.36 -0.17
C ALA A 99 12.10 0.84 -1.48
N GLU A 100 11.40 -0.29 -1.42
CA GLU A 100 10.73 -0.92 -2.56
C GLU A 100 9.61 -0.04 -3.12
N LEU A 101 8.74 0.46 -2.25
CA LEU A 101 7.68 1.38 -2.63
C LEU A 101 8.21 2.73 -3.12
N THR A 102 9.33 3.20 -2.56
CA THR A 102 9.97 4.47 -2.98
C THR A 102 10.44 4.36 -4.43
N ARG A 103 11.27 3.36 -4.76
CA ARG A 103 11.76 3.20 -6.13
C ARG A 103 10.64 2.94 -7.13
N LEU A 104 9.62 2.17 -6.73
CA LEU A 104 8.46 1.89 -7.58
C LEU A 104 7.66 3.17 -7.84
N SER A 105 7.44 3.99 -6.81
CA SER A 105 6.74 5.28 -6.95
C SER A 105 7.47 6.23 -7.90
N HIS A 106 8.80 6.25 -7.89
CA HIS A 106 9.58 7.06 -8.82
C HIS A 106 9.42 6.60 -10.27
N THR A 107 9.39 5.29 -10.53
CA THR A 107 9.08 4.76 -11.87
C THR A 107 7.67 5.15 -12.30
N PHE A 108 6.67 4.97 -11.42
CA PHE A 108 5.27 5.25 -11.74
C PHE A 108 5.00 6.74 -11.97
N LEU A 109 5.77 7.63 -11.34
CA LEU A 109 5.66 9.07 -11.54
C LEU A 109 5.96 9.49 -13.00
N LEU A 110 6.71 8.66 -13.72
CA LEU A 110 7.07 8.88 -15.12
C LEU A 110 6.01 8.33 -16.10
N VAL A 111 4.95 7.67 -15.60
CA VAL A 111 3.93 7.02 -16.43
C VAL A 111 2.65 7.87 -16.42
N PRO A 112 2.22 8.44 -17.56
CA PRO A 112 0.98 9.20 -17.62
C PRO A 112 -0.24 8.30 -17.41
N ASN A 113 -1.33 8.86 -16.88
CA ASN A 113 -2.58 8.15 -16.61
C ASN A 113 -2.39 6.82 -15.87
N LEU A 114 -1.54 6.81 -14.84
CA LEU A 114 -1.40 5.67 -13.94
C LEU A 114 -2.21 5.92 -12.66
N HIS A 115 -3.01 4.93 -12.27
CA HIS A 115 -3.69 4.86 -10.98
C HIS A 115 -3.08 3.72 -10.16
N TRP A 116 -2.41 4.05 -9.06
CA TRP A 116 -1.71 3.08 -8.24
C TRP A 116 -2.61 2.54 -7.12
N ILE A 117 -3.01 1.27 -7.21
CA ILE A 117 -3.79 0.59 -6.18
C ILE A 117 -2.83 -0.20 -5.28
N VAL A 118 -2.50 0.36 -4.12
CA VAL A 118 -1.66 -0.30 -3.13
C VAL A 118 -2.54 -1.04 -2.13
N VAL A 119 -2.24 -2.32 -1.90
CA VAL A 119 -3.00 -3.16 -0.96
C VAL A 119 -2.07 -3.75 0.09
N GLU A 120 -2.17 -3.29 1.33
CA GLU A 120 -1.35 -3.78 2.44
C GLU A 120 -1.86 -5.11 3.01
N ASP A 121 -0.99 -6.10 3.18
CA ASP A 121 -1.24 -7.29 4.02
C ASP A 121 -1.14 -6.91 5.51
N ALA A 122 -2.15 -6.19 5.97
CA ALA A 122 -2.29 -5.69 7.32
C ALA A 122 -3.77 -5.59 7.72
N GLU A 123 -4.03 -5.57 9.03
CA GLU A 123 -5.37 -5.35 9.59
C GLU A 123 -5.93 -3.95 9.29
N GLY A 124 -5.05 -2.99 8.97
CA GLY A 124 -5.38 -1.62 8.59
C GLY A 124 -4.21 -0.92 7.89
N PRO A 125 -4.45 0.24 7.27
CA PRO A 125 -3.40 1.01 6.60
C PRO A 125 -2.33 1.49 7.56
N SER A 126 -1.05 1.35 7.18
CA SER A 126 0.08 1.80 7.98
C SER A 126 0.37 3.28 7.77
N SER A 127 0.87 3.96 8.81
CA SER A 127 1.30 5.36 8.70
C SER A 127 2.41 5.56 7.67
N LEU A 128 3.27 4.55 7.49
CA LEU A 128 4.37 4.56 6.53
C LEU A 128 3.83 4.64 5.10
N VAL A 129 2.95 3.71 4.71
CA VAL A 129 2.42 3.65 3.35
C VAL A 129 1.50 4.84 3.06
N MET A 130 0.67 5.27 4.03
CA MET A 130 -0.15 6.48 3.90
C MET A 130 0.70 7.71 3.56
N LYS A 131 1.77 7.97 4.32
CA LYS A 131 2.67 9.11 4.08
C LYS A 131 3.41 9.00 2.76
N LEU A 132 3.90 7.80 2.42
CA LEU A 132 4.60 7.55 1.16
C LEU A 132 3.70 7.87 -0.04
N LEU A 133 2.46 7.40 -0.03
CA LEU A 133 1.50 7.66 -1.11
C LEU A 133 1.12 9.13 -1.20
N GLN A 134 0.90 9.80 -0.06
CA GLN A 134 0.66 11.25 -0.02
C GLN A 134 1.80 12.05 -0.65
N HIS A 135 3.05 11.69 -0.35
CA HIS A 135 4.23 12.37 -0.89
C HIS A 135 4.56 11.99 -2.34
N SER A 136 4.11 10.83 -2.82
CA SER A 136 4.40 10.35 -4.18
C SER A 136 3.77 11.23 -5.28
N LYS A 137 2.71 11.98 -4.95
CA LYS A 137 1.89 12.76 -5.89
C LYS A 137 1.24 11.93 -7.02
N LEU A 138 1.22 10.61 -6.88
CA LEU A 138 0.53 9.71 -7.80
C LEU A 138 -0.97 9.69 -7.51
N ASN A 139 -1.79 9.53 -8.55
CA ASN A 139 -3.16 9.09 -8.33
C ASN A 139 -3.11 7.68 -7.73
N HIS A 140 -3.70 7.51 -6.55
CA HIS A 140 -3.62 6.25 -5.82
C HIS A 140 -4.90 5.91 -5.07
N THR A 141 -5.04 4.63 -4.76
CA THR A 141 -6.00 4.08 -3.81
C THR A 141 -5.23 3.20 -2.84
N LEU A 142 -5.43 3.42 -1.55
CA LEU A 142 -4.85 2.60 -0.49
C LEU A 142 -5.93 1.68 0.08
N LEU A 143 -5.72 0.38 -0.04
CA LEU A 143 -6.55 -0.68 0.51
C LEU A 143 -5.73 -1.51 1.51
N HIS A 144 -6.39 -2.37 2.27
CA HIS A 144 -5.73 -3.34 3.13
C HIS A 144 -6.54 -4.62 3.20
N LYS A 145 -5.84 -5.76 3.28
CA LYS A 145 -6.45 -7.07 3.46
C LYS A 145 -5.45 -8.00 4.14
N PRO A 146 -5.67 -8.42 5.41
CA PRO A 146 -4.73 -9.33 6.06
C PRO A 146 -4.84 -10.73 5.46
N THR A 147 -3.71 -11.33 5.11
CA THR A 147 -3.65 -12.75 4.72
C THR A 147 -3.98 -13.63 5.94
N PRO A 148 -4.87 -14.63 5.82
CA PRO A 148 -5.18 -15.54 6.93
C PRO A 148 -3.92 -16.21 7.51
N LYS A 149 -3.85 -16.34 8.85
CA LYS A 149 -2.68 -16.94 9.54
C LYS A 149 -2.18 -18.26 8.94
N PRO A 150 -3.03 -19.22 8.52
CA PRO A 150 -2.56 -20.47 7.90
C PRO A 150 -1.81 -20.25 6.58
N GLN A 151 -2.14 -19.18 5.85
CA GLN A 151 -1.55 -18.79 4.57
C GLN A 151 -0.34 -17.85 4.71
N LYS A 152 -0.08 -17.29 5.90
CA LYS A 152 1.13 -16.48 6.15
C LYS A 152 2.38 -17.36 6.20
N LEU A 153 3.45 -16.90 5.56
CA LEU A 153 4.78 -17.50 5.71
C LEU A 153 5.33 -17.18 7.10
N THR A 154 5.95 -18.17 7.73
CA THR A 154 6.81 -17.96 8.90
C THR A 154 8.24 -17.63 8.45
N GLU A 155 9.03 -16.95 9.28
CA GLU A 155 10.42 -16.56 8.97
C GLU A 155 11.34 -17.75 8.62
N LYS A 156 10.95 -18.97 8.99
CA LYS A 156 11.69 -20.22 8.74
C LYS A 156 11.22 -20.96 7.49
N GLU A 157 10.14 -20.53 6.87
CA GLU A 157 9.61 -21.14 5.66
C GLU A 157 10.21 -20.49 4.42
N ASP A 158 10.60 -21.31 3.46
CA ASP A 158 11.03 -20.79 2.18
C ASP A 158 9.90 -19.99 1.53
N HIS A 159 10.25 -18.84 0.96
CA HIS A 159 9.34 -17.89 0.32
C HIS A 159 8.44 -18.50 -0.77
N TRP A 160 8.78 -19.70 -1.26
CA TRP A 160 8.07 -20.41 -2.32
C TRP A 160 6.98 -21.36 -1.84
N LYS A 161 6.82 -21.57 -0.53
CA LYS A 161 5.88 -22.57 0.03
C LYS A 161 4.41 -22.14 0.01
N LYS A 162 4.13 -20.83 0.01
CA LYS A 162 2.76 -20.30 0.06
C LYS A 162 2.59 -19.20 -0.97
N HIS A 163 1.38 -19.12 -1.53
CA HIS A 163 1.01 -18.04 -2.45
C HIS A 163 0.94 -16.73 -1.68
N ARG A 164 1.57 -15.68 -2.22
CA ARG A 164 1.62 -14.35 -1.62
C ARG A 164 0.76 -13.39 -2.42
N GLY A 165 0.17 -12.40 -1.77
CA GLY A 165 -0.58 -11.35 -2.46
C GLY A 165 -1.96 -11.77 -2.97
N VAL A 166 -2.43 -13.00 -2.73
CA VAL A 166 -3.69 -13.51 -3.33
C VAL A 166 -4.89 -12.69 -2.86
N ASP A 167 -5.08 -12.57 -1.54
CA ASP A 167 -6.19 -11.79 -0.99
C ASP A 167 -6.08 -10.31 -1.32
N GLN A 168 -4.85 -9.78 -1.38
CA GLN A 168 -4.59 -8.38 -1.68
C GLN A 168 -4.93 -8.05 -3.15
N ARG A 169 -4.53 -8.90 -4.10
CA ARG A 169 -4.92 -8.76 -5.51
C ARG A 169 -6.44 -8.90 -5.66
N ASN A 170 -7.05 -9.84 -4.95
CA ASN A 170 -8.51 -10.01 -4.97
C ASN A 170 -9.27 -8.82 -4.36
N GLU A 171 -8.74 -8.18 -3.32
CA GLU A 171 -9.30 -6.95 -2.75
C GLU A 171 -9.24 -5.80 -3.77
N ALA A 172 -8.13 -5.65 -4.49
CA ALA A 172 -8.05 -4.67 -5.58
C ALA A 172 -9.04 -4.97 -6.71
N LEU A 173 -9.20 -6.25 -7.09
CA LEU A 173 -10.20 -6.67 -8.07
C LEU A 173 -11.63 -6.34 -7.62
N GLN A 174 -11.93 -6.53 -6.34
CA GLN A 174 -13.21 -6.15 -5.75
C GLN A 174 -13.42 -4.63 -5.84
N TRP A 175 -12.44 -3.84 -5.39
CA TRP A 175 -12.52 -2.38 -5.47
C TRP A 175 -12.72 -1.89 -6.91
N ILE A 176 -11.99 -2.45 -7.88
CA ILE A 176 -12.15 -2.14 -9.31
C ILE A 176 -13.59 -2.36 -9.76
N ARG A 177 -14.19 -3.49 -9.40
CA ARG A 177 -15.57 -3.84 -9.77
C ARG A 177 -16.63 -2.96 -9.12
N GLU A 178 -16.35 -2.49 -7.91
CA GLU A 178 -17.29 -1.65 -7.16
C GLU A 178 -17.21 -0.17 -7.56
N ASN A 179 -16.07 0.28 -8.10
CA ASN A 179 -15.80 1.71 -8.33
C ASN A 179 -15.67 2.11 -9.81
N LEU A 180 -15.46 1.17 -10.72
CA LEU A 180 -15.23 1.44 -12.14
C LEU A 180 -16.33 0.85 -13.03
N ASP A 181 -16.59 1.53 -14.14
CA ASP A 181 -17.63 1.21 -15.11
C ASP A 181 -17.00 1.09 -16.51
N ALA A 182 -17.21 -0.03 -17.20
CA ALA A 182 -16.58 -0.30 -18.50
C ALA A 182 -16.99 0.70 -19.61
N GLU A 183 -18.15 1.35 -19.47
CA GLU A 183 -18.62 2.37 -20.41
C GLU A 183 -17.94 3.71 -20.17
N LYS A 184 -17.67 4.04 -18.90
CA LYS A 184 -17.10 5.35 -18.49
C LYS A 184 -15.58 5.32 -18.39
N ASN A 185 -15.01 4.18 -18.05
CA ASN A 185 -13.60 4.00 -17.76
C ASN A 185 -12.97 3.10 -18.83
N LYS A 186 -12.02 3.66 -19.58
CA LYS A 186 -11.15 2.89 -20.48
C LYS A 186 -9.79 2.72 -19.81
N GLY A 187 -9.29 1.50 -19.77
CA GLY A 187 -8.05 1.23 -19.07
C GLY A 187 -7.65 -0.24 -19.07
N VAL A 188 -6.56 -0.51 -18.38
CA VAL A 188 -5.96 -1.83 -18.24
C VAL A 188 -5.58 -2.04 -16.78
N VAL A 189 -5.66 -3.29 -16.32
CA VAL A 189 -5.27 -3.71 -14.98
C VAL A 189 -3.97 -4.48 -15.10
N TYR A 190 -2.97 -4.07 -14.31
CA TYR A 190 -1.66 -4.68 -14.29
C TYR A 190 -1.27 -5.04 -12.85
N PHE A 191 -0.84 -6.28 -12.62
CA PHE A 191 -0.41 -6.74 -11.29
C PHE A 191 1.10 -6.55 -11.16
N ALA A 192 1.49 -5.50 -10.44
CA ALA A 192 2.87 -5.07 -10.28
C ALA A 192 3.34 -5.28 -8.83
N ASP A 193 3.99 -6.41 -8.56
CA ASP A 193 4.61 -6.71 -7.26
C ASP A 193 5.71 -5.69 -6.92
N ASP A 194 5.86 -5.36 -5.63
CA ASP A 194 6.69 -4.22 -5.20
C ASP A 194 8.21 -4.44 -5.30
N ASP A 195 8.67 -5.67 -5.54
CA ASP A 195 10.10 -6.05 -5.61
C ASP A 195 10.62 -6.19 -7.06
N ASN A 196 9.76 -6.16 -8.06
CA ASN A 196 10.10 -6.28 -9.47
C ASN A 196 10.70 -4.97 -10.03
N THR A 197 11.27 -5.03 -11.24
CA THR A 197 11.81 -3.87 -11.96
C THR A 197 11.09 -3.67 -13.28
N TYR A 198 10.60 -2.46 -13.53
CA TYR A 198 9.76 -2.12 -14.67
C TYR A 198 10.40 -1.01 -15.50
N SER A 199 10.53 -1.22 -16.81
CA SER A 199 10.90 -0.16 -17.76
C SER A 199 9.67 0.69 -18.13
N LEU A 200 9.88 1.89 -18.66
CA LEU A 200 8.78 2.78 -19.04
C LEU A 200 8.04 2.26 -20.28
N GLU A 201 8.77 1.65 -21.21
CA GLU A 201 8.27 1.06 -22.44
C GLU A 201 7.21 -0.01 -22.18
N LEU A 202 7.31 -0.72 -21.06
CA LEU A 202 6.30 -1.69 -20.62
C LEU A 202 4.90 -1.07 -20.52
N PHE A 203 4.82 0.13 -19.95
CA PHE A 203 3.55 0.82 -19.71
C PHE A 203 2.96 1.36 -21.01
N ASP A 204 3.80 1.75 -21.97
CA ASP A 204 3.36 2.16 -23.30
C ASP A 204 2.78 0.98 -24.10
N GLU A 205 3.39 -0.20 -24.00
CA GLU A 205 2.92 -1.43 -24.64
C GLU A 205 1.56 -1.87 -24.07
N MET A 206 1.45 -2.00 -22.73
CA MET A 206 0.24 -2.55 -22.12
C MET A 206 -0.98 -1.62 -22.19
N ARG A 207 -0.78 -0.31 -22.40
CA ARG A 207 -1.87 0.67 -22.36
C ARG A 207 -2.99 0.37 -23.37
N TRP A 208 -2.62 -0.28 -24.47
CA TRP A 208 -3.51 -0.48 -25.62
C TRP A 208 -4.19 -1.84 -25.66
N THR A 209 -3.99 -2.69 -24.65
CA THR A 209 -4.57 -4.04 -24.53
C THR A 209 -6.07 -4.05 -24.78
N LYS A 210 -6.51 -4.91 -25.71
CA LYS A 210 -7.93 -5.06 -26.06
C LYS A 210 -8.62 -6.14 -25.25
N ARG A 211 -7.91 -7.22 -24.93
CA ARG A 211 -8.34 -8.33 -24.09
C ARG A 211 -7.26 -8.66 -23.06
N VAL A 212 -6.22 -9.38 -23.44
CA VAL A 212 -5.10 -9.73 -22.55
C VAL A 212 -3.81 -9.68 -23.35
N SER A 213 -2.90 -8.82 -22.93
CA SER A 213 -1.57 -8.67 -23.52
C SER A 213 -0.54 -9.47 -22.75
N VAL A 214 0.45 -10.01 -23.46
CA VAL A 214 1.54 -10.81 -22.87
C VAL A 214 2.90 -10.40 -23.42
N TRP A 215 3.94 -10.57 -22.59
CA TRP A 215 5.32 -10.23 -22.95
C TRP A 215 6.35 -11.09 -22.20
N PRO A 216 7.63 -11.06 -22.62
CA PRO A 216 8.72 -11.71 -21.92
C PRO A 216 8.99 -11.10 -20.53
N VAL A 217 9.34 -11.95 -19.57
CA VAL A 217 9.77 -11.55 -18.22
C VAL A 217 11.19 -12.06 -17.98
N GLY A 218 12.08 -11.16 -17.55
CA GLY A 218 13.46 -11.48 -17.24
C GLY A 218 13.62 -12.09 -15.84
N LEU A 219 14.61 -12.98 -15.70
CA LEU A 219 15.06 -13.56 -14.42
C LEU A 219 13.97 -14.31 -13.63
N VAL A 220 13.09 -15.02 -14.34
CA VAL A 220 11.96 -15.76 -13.75
C VAL A 220 12.01 -17.24 -14.13
N GLY A 221 11.31 -18.09 -13.37
CA GLY A 221 11.23 -19.53 -13.64
C GLY A 221 12.57 -20.28 -13.59
N GLY A 222 13.62 -19.68 -13.01
CA GLY A 222 14.99 -20.21 -13.06
C GLY A 222 15.67 -20.01 -14.42
N MET A 223 15.16 -19.12 -15.26
CA MET A 223 15.66 -18.83 -16.61
C MET A 223 16.08 -17.36 -16.74
N MET A 224 16.90 -17.07 -17.75
CA MET A 224 17.20 -15.68 -18.13
C MET A 224 15.93 -14.93 -18.57
N VAL A 225 15.06 -15.61 -19.31
CA VAL A 225 13.79 -15.08 -19.82
C VAL A 225 12.78 -16.22 -19.97
N GLU A 226 11.60 -16.09 -19.37
CA GLU A 226 10.41 -16.83 -19.80
C GLU A 226 9.59 -15.95 -20.75
N ARG A 227 9.06 -16.53 -21.83
CA ARG A 227 8.34 -15.74 -22.86
C ARG A 227 7.27 -16.52 -23.60
N PRO A 228 6.22 -15.85 -24.09
CA PRO A 228 5.36 -16.39 -25.14
C PRO A 228 6.16 -16.63 -26.43
N LEU A 229 5.88 -17.73 -27.11
CA LEU A 229 6.38 -18.03 -28.45
C LEU A 229 5.34 -17.53 -29.46
N VAL A 230 5.76 -16.64 -30.34
CA VAL A 230 4.89 -16.03 -31.36
C VAL A 230 5.18 -16.68 -32.71
N ASP A 231 4.14 -17.15 -33.40
CA ASP A 231 4.25 -17.64 -34.76
C ASP A 231 4.48 -16.44 -35.71
N PRO A 232 5.62 -16.40 -36.43
CA PRO A 232 5.95 -15.26 -37.30
C PRO A 232 5.00 -15.08 -38.49
N LYS A 233 4.23 -16.12 -38.87
CA LYS A 233 3.26 -16.02 -39.98
C LYS A 233 1.94 -15.43 -39.54
N THR A 234 1.46 -15.82 -38.36
CA THR A 234 0.14 -15.42 -37.86
C THR A 234 0.20 -14.26 -36.87
N GLY A 235 1.36 -13.98 -36.29
CA GLY A 235 1.52 -13.00 -35.21
C GLY A 235 0.87 -13.44 -33.91
N ARG A 236 0.45 -14.71 -33.77
CA ARG A 236 -0.28 -15.24 -32.61
C ARG A 236 0.64 -16.02 -31.68
N VAL A 237 0.24 -16.12 -30.41
CA VAL A 237 0.92 -16.96 -29.43
C VAL A 237 0.70 -18.44 -29.79
N SER A 238 1.76 -19.13 -30.18
CA SER A 238 1.73 -20.56 -30.52
C SER A 238 2.02 -21.45 -29.30
N GLY A 239 2.79 -20.93 -28.33
CA GLY A 239 3.15 -21.63 -27.11
C GLY A 239 3.97 -20.73 -26.19
N PHE A 240 4.75 -21.34 -25.30
CA PHE A 240 5.56 -20.61 -24.32
C PHE A 240 6.92 -21.29 -24.14
N ASN A 241 7.94 -20.47 -23.87
CA ASN A 241 9.24 -20.91 -23.43
C ASN A 241 9.30 -20.77 -21.90
N SER A 242 8.96 -21.85 -21.19
CA SER A 242 9.03 -21.95 -19.73
C SER A 242 9.69 -23.26 -19.34
N GLY A 243 10.67 -23.19 -18.44
CA GLY A 243 11.42 -24.36 -17.97
C GLY A 243 10.76 -25.03 -16.76
N TRP A 244 10.01 -24.26 -15.97
CA TRP A 244 9.38 -24.73 -14.75
C TRP A 244 7.86 -24.83 -14.89
N ARG A 245 7.33 -26.05 -14.70
CA ARG A 245 5.91 -26.37 -14.92
C ARG A 245 5.39 -25.88 -16.29
N PRO A 246 5.94 -26.40 -17.41
CA PRO A 246 5.47 -26.05 -18.75
C PRO A 246 4.06 -26.61 -19.06
N ASP A 247 3.55 -27.51 -18.20
CA ASP A 247 2.21 -28.08 -18.24
C ASP A 247 1.10 -27.08 -17.88
N ARG A 248 1.46 -25.92 -17.32
CA ARG A 248 0.51 -24.85 -17.02
C ARG A 248 -0.19 -24.37 -18.29
N LEU A 249 -1.47 -24.02 -18.17
CA LEU A 249 -2.25 -23.48 -19.29
C LEU A 249 -1.65 -22.16 -19.80
N PHE A 250 -1.21 -21.32 -18.86
CA PHE A 250 -0.47 -20.08 -19.12
C PHE A 250 0.80 -20.09 -18.25
N PRO A 251 1.91 -20.66 -18.74
CA PRO A 251 3.19 -20.70 -18.03
C PRO A 251 3.91 -19.35 -18.18
N ILE A 252 3.31 -18.31 -17.59
CA ILE A 252 3.84 -16.96 -17.51
C ILE A 252 3.84 -16.49 -16.05
N ASP A 253 4.66 -15.49 -15.77
CA ASP A 253 4.73 -14.84 -14.47
C ASP A 253 3.65 -13.75 -14.34
N MET A 254 3.29 -13.39 -13.09
CA MET A 254 2.33 -12.33 -12.79
C MET A 254 2.65 -11.00 -13.48
N ALA A 255 3.94 -10.65 -13.59
CA ALA A 255 4.38 -9.43 -14.24
C ALA A 255 4.34 -9.50 -15.77
N GLY A 256 4.04 -10.66 -16.35
CA GLY A 256 4.12 -10.96 -17.79
C GLY A 256 2.86 -10.66 -18.60
N PHE A 257 1.80 -10.14 -17.98
CA PHE A 257 0.55 -9.84 -18.66
C PHE A 257 -0.20 -8.64 -18.08
N ALA A 258 -1.09 -8.04 -18.88
CA ALA A 258 -2.09 -7.09 -18.43
C ALA A 258 -3.46 -7.42 -19.01
N ILE A 259 -4.52 -7.02 -18.32
CA ILE A 259 -5.91 -7.35 -18.65
C ILE A 259 -6.66 -6.06 -18.98
N ASN A 260 -7.41 -6.06 -20.08
CA ASN A 260 -8.32 -4.97 -20.38
C ASN A 260 -9.39 -4.82 -19.27
N LEU A 261 -9.60 -3.59 -18.78
CA LEU A 261 -10.54 -3.32 -17.70
C LEU A 261 -11.97 -3.81 -18.02
N GLY A 262 -12.44 -3.58 -19.25
CA GLY A 262 -13.78 -4.00 -19.67
C GLY A 262 -13.96 -5.52 -19.64
N VAL A 263 -12.94 -6.27 -20.09
CA VAL A 263 -12.94 -7.74 -20.03
C VAL A 263 -12.99 -8.23 -18.58
N LEU A 264 -12.23 -7.60 -17.68
CA LEU A 264 -12.23 -7.94 -16.26
C LEU A 264 -13.59 -7.67 -15.60
N LEU A 265 -14.23 -6.52 -15.92
CA LEU A 265 -15.54 -6.14 -15.38
C LEU A 265 -16.67 -7.05 -15.89
N GLN A 266 -16.57 -7.54 -17.13
CA GLN A 266 -17.51 -8.52 -17.71
C GLN A 266 -17.36 -9.93 -17.10
N ALA A 267 -16.26 -10.21 -16.42
CA ALA A 267 -15.98 -11.46 -15.74
C ALA A 267 -15.95 -11.28 -14.21
N PRO A 268 -17.12 -11.06 -13.54
CA PRO A 268 -17.18 -10.71 -12.12
C PRO A 268 -16.65 -11.82 -11.19
N ASN A 269 -16.60 -13.07 -11.66
CA ASN A 269 -16.13 -14.21 -10.89
C ASN A 269 -14.61 -14.44 -11.01
N ALA A 270 -13.94 -13.82 -11.99
CA ALA A 270 -12.52 -14.02 -12.25
C ALA A 270 -11.67 -13.52 -11.07
N LYS A 271 -10.95 -14.41 -10.40
CA LYS A 271 -10.13 -14.05 -9.22
C LYS A 271 -9.02 -15.06 -8.99
N PHE A 272 -8.04 -14.69 -8.18
CA PHE A 272 -7.01 -15.59 -7.70
C PHE A 272 -7.56 -16.53 -6.62
N SER A 273 -6.92 -17.68 -6.42
CA SER A 273 -7.41 -18.73 -5.51
C SER A 273 -6.28 -19.39 -4.73
N PHE A 274 -6.42 -19.54 -3.41
CA PHE A 274 -5.45 -20.33 -2.63
C PHE A 274 -5.50 -21.84 -2.93
N LYS A 275 -6.55 -22.32 -3.61
CA LYS A 275 -6.78 -23.75 -3.88
C LYS A 275 -6.18 -24.19 -5.22
N VAL A 276 -5.05 -23.61 -5.61
CA VAL A 276 -4.31 -23.97 -6.82
C VAL A 276 -2.90 -24.37 -6.48
N GLU A 277 -2.31 -25.23 -7.30
CA GLU A 277 -0.93 -25.63 -7.14
C GLU A 277 0.02 -24.44 -7.30
N ARG A 278 1.23 -24.58 -6.74
CA ARG A 278 2.30 -23.60 -6.92
C ARG A 278 2.52 -23.35 -8.42
N GLY A 279 2.55 -22.07 -8.80
CA GLY A 279 2.77 -21.64 -10.19
C GLY A 279 1.51 -21.53 -11.05
N PHE A 280 0.33 -21.91 -10.55
CA PHE A 280 -0.91 -21.89 -11.32
C PHE A 280 -1.78 -20.65 -11.05
N GLN A 281 -1.31 -19.68 -10.25
CA GLN A 281 -2.10 -18.47 -9.93
C GLN A 281 -2.42 -17.64 -11.17
N GLU A 282 -1.44 -17.48 -12.05
CA GLU A 282 -1.57 -16.74 -13.31
C GLU A 282 -2.54 -17.47 -14.23
N SER A 283 -2.42 -18.80 -14.31
CA SER A 283 -3.36 -19.61 -15.08
C SER A 283 -4.79 -19.55 -14.52
N GLU A 284 -4.95 -19.51 -13.19
CA GLU A 284 -6.24 -19.43 -12.50
C GLU A 284 -7.00 -18.15 -12.86
N ILE A 285 -6.34 -17.00 -12.93
CA ILE A 285 -7.04 -15.78 -13.36
C ILE A 285 -7.26 -15.78 -14.88
N LEU A 286 -6.25 -16.15 -15.67
CA LEU A 286 -6.28 -16.00 -17.14
C LEU A 286 -7.29 -16.93 -17.82
N HIS A 287 -7.42 -18.17 -17.35
CA HIS A 287 -8.34 -19.14 -17.96
C HIS A 287 -9.82 -18.74 -17.84
N GLN A 288 -10.15 -17.80 -16.95
CA GLN A 288 -11.49 -17.23 -16.79
C GLN A 288 -11.75 -16.04 -17.74
N LEU A 289 -10.71 -15.53 -18.42
CA LEU A 289 -10.75 -14.27 -19.16
C LEU A 289 -10.42 -14.42 -20.65
N VAL A 290 -9.56 -15.38 -21.00
CA VAL A 290 -8.96 -15.46 -22.33
C VAL A 290 -8.53 -16.89 -22.67
N THR A 291 -8.51 -17.21 -23.95
CA THR A 291 -7.86 -18.40 -24.49
C THR A 291 -6.47 -18.06 -25.05
N LYS A 292 -5.59 -19.06 -25.23
CA LYS A 292 -4.23 -18.82 -25.76
C LYS A 292 -4.22 -18.07 -27.10
N ASP A 293 -5.16 -18.39 -27.99
CA ASP A 293 -5.23 -17.80 -29.34
C ASP A 293 -5.74 -16.34 -29.35
N GLU A 294 -6.29 -15.88 -28.23
CA GLU A 294 -6.77 -14.51 -28.02
C GLU A 294 -5.74 -13.62 -27.30
N LEU A 295 -4.58 -14.15 -26.92
CA LEU A 295 -3.51 -13.37 -26.32
C LEU A 295 -2.88 -12.40 -27.34
N GLU A 296 -2.61 -11.17 -26.90
CA GLU A 296 -1.98 -10.12 -27.68
C GLU A 296 -0.46 -10.07 -27.36
N PRO A 297 0.43 -10.57 -28.23
CA PRO A 297 1.86 -10.50 -27.97
C PRO A 297 2.38 -9.07 -28.15
N MET A 298 2.98 -8.53 -27.10
CA MET A 298 3.59 -7.19 -27.07
C MET A 298 5.12 -7.29 -27.14
N ALA A 299 5.82 -6.18 -26.89
CA ALA A 299 7.27 -6.13 -26.76
C ALA A 299 8.00 -6.67 -28.01
N ALA A 300 7.61 -6.13 -29.16
CA ALA A 300 8.07 -6.55 -30.49
C ALA A 300 7.93 -8.07 -30.72
N ASN A 301 6.68 -8.58 -30.66
CA ASN A 301 6.37 -10.00 -30.79
C ASN A 301 7.15 -10.89 -29.79
N CYS A 302 7.19 -10.45 -28.54
CA CYS A 302 7.85 -11.13 -27.43
C CYS A 302 9.35 -11.39 -27.68
N THR A 303 10.04 -10.40 -28.25
CA THR A 303 11.50 -10.44 -28.47
C THR A 303 12.28 -9.50 -27.57
N LYS A 304 11.61 -8.55 -26.90
CA LYS A 304 12.21 -7.62 -25.93
C LYS A 304 11.75 -7.91 -24.51
N VAL A 305 12.64 -7.66 -23.55
CA VAL A 305 12.35 -7.76 -22.11
C VAL A 305 12.21 -6.36 -21.56
N PHE A 306 11.04 -6.04 -21.01
CA PHE A 306 10.70 -4.74 -20.44
C PHE A 306 10.39 -4.80 -18.93
N VAL A 307 10.43 -6.01 -18.36
CA VAL A 307 10.18 -6.27 -16.94
C VAL A 307 11.09 -7.40 -16.44
N TRP A 308 11.57 -7.25 -15.20
CA TRP A 308 12.44 -8.23 -14.54
C TRP A 308 11.85 -8.62 -13.19
N HIS A 309 11.79 -9.93 -12.94
CA HIS A 309 11.39 -10.49 -11.65
C HIS A 309 12.57 -10.43 -10.65
N THR A 310 13.01 -9.22 -10.32
CA THR A 310 14.04 -8.98 -9.31
C THR A 310 13.53 -9.33 -7.92
N ARG A 311 14.47 -9.60 -7.00
CA ARG A 311 14.18 -9.81 -5.58
C ARG A 311 15.25 -9.16 -4.74
N THR A 312 14.83 -8.47 -3.70
CA THR A 312 15.75 -7.83 -2.76
C THR A 312 16.21 -8.81 -1.69
N GLU A 313 17.51 -8.84 -1.42
CA GLU A 313 18.06 -9.62 -0.32
C GLU A 313 17.54 -9.12 1.03
N ILE A 314 17.33 -10.04 1.98
CA ILE A 314 16.94 -9.69 3.34
C ILE A 314 18.14 -8.99 4.02
N PRO A 315 18.00 -7.75 4.52
CA PRO A 315 19.09 -7.07 5.20
C PRO A 315 19.58 -7.86 6.42
N LYS A 316 20.91 -8.06 6.50
CA LYS A 316 21.55 -8.71 7.65
C LYS A 316 21.83 -7.65 8.71
N LEU A 317 21.17 -7.73 9.86
CA LEU A 317 21.27 -6.75 10.94
C LEU A 317 21.89 -7.33 12.23
N PRO A 318 23.07 -8.00 12.20
CA PRO A 318 23.66 -8.61 13.39
C PRO A 318 24.04 -7.57 14.45
N ILE A 319 24.52 -6.39 14.03
CA ILE A 319 24.87 -5.30 14.94
C ILE A 319 23.61 -4.70 15.60
N GLU A 320 22.53 -4.49 14.84
CA GLU A 320 21.25 -4.02 15.41
C GLU A 320 20.72 -5.00 16.46
N GLN A 321 20.81 -6.31 16.20
CA GLN A 321 20.42 -7.35 17.16
C GLN A 321 21.27 -7.30 18.44
N GLU A 322 22.58 -7.05 18.32
CA GLU A 322 23.47 -6.90 19.48
C GLU A 322 23.17 -5.62 20.27
N LEU A 323 22.99 -4.49 19.57
CA LEU A 323 22.65 -3.21 20.17
C LEU A 323 21.28 -3.26 20.87
N THR A 324 20.30 -3.95 20.29
CA THR A 324 18.99 -4.19 20.89
C THR A 324 19.11 -4.93 22.23
N LYS A 325 19.95 -5.97 22.31
CA LYS A 325 20.21 -6.69 23.57
C LYS A 325 20.88 -5.81 24.64
N LYS A 326 21.65 -4.81 24.22
CA LYS A 326 22.31 -3.83 25.11
C LYS A 326 21.42 -2.61 25.46
N GLY A 327 20.19 -2.54 24.94
CA GLY A 327 19.30 -1.39 25.13
C GLY A 327 19.70 -0.14 24.33
N HIS A 328 20.57 -0.29 23.33
CA HIS A 328 21.06 0.77 22.45
C HIS A 328 20.56 0.60 21.00
N ARG A 329 19.35 0.07 20.81
CA ARG A 329 18.76 -0.12 19.48
C ARG A 329 18.63 1.21 18.72
N SER A 330 18.53 1.10 17.40
CA SER A 330 18.15 2.22 16.54
C SER A 330 16.85 2.87 17.01
N ASP A 331 16.73 4.19 16.82
CA ASP A 331 15.57 4.95 17.27
C ASP A 331 14.31 4.57 16.48
N ASP A 332 13.31 4.02 17.18
CA ASP A 332 12.00 3.65 16.60
C ASP A 332 11.27 4.86 15.96
N ALA A 333 11.62 6.10 16.34
CA ALA A 333 11.05 7.30 15.74
C ALA A 333 11.61 7.61 14.33
N ILE A 334 12.74 6.99 13.95
CA ILE A 334 13.35 7.15 12.62
C ILE A 334 12.82 6.04 11.71
N GLU A 335 11.83 6.39 10.88
CA GLU A 335 11.20 5.46 9.94
C GLU A 335 12.14 5.09 8.77
N VAL A 336 12.51 3.81 8.70
CA VAL A 336 13.37 3.20 7.66
C VAL A 336 12.55 2.55 6.56
#